data_AF-A0A925TW86-F1
#
_entry.id   AF-A0A925TW86-F1
#
_cell.length_a   1.000
_cell.length_b   1.000
_cell.length_c   1.000
_cell.angle_alpha   90.00
_cell.angle_beta   90.00
_cell.angle_gamma   90.00
#
_symmetry.space_group_name_H-M   'P 1'
#
loop_
_entity.id
_entity.type
_entity.pdbx_description
1 polymer ?
#
loop_
_entity_poly.entity_id
_entity_poly.type
_entity_poly.pdbx_seq_one_letter_code
_entity_poly.pdbx_strand_id
1 'polypeptide(L)'
;MNPLRTVNVIRYVTPLREGGSMPAIAEADDGFLYVIKFRGAGQGIKALIAELIGGEIARALGLKVPEIVFAQLDEAFGRTENDEEIQDLLKASTGLNLALHYLSGAITFDAVVTTPDNHLASQIVWLDSLLMNMDRTARNTNILLWHKELWLIDHGAALYFHHAGKKWEEQALRSFPLIKDHVMLKYATEIKKADEANKKILTPERIEAIISLIPDEWLADDHTYDSTD
;
A
#
# COMPACT_ATOMS: atom_id res chain seq x y z
N MET A 1 16.29 -6.01 -8.36
CA MET A 1 15.26 -6.63 -7.50
C MET A 1 14.67 -7.80 -8.26
N ASN A 2 14.15 -8.81 -7.56
CA ASN A 2 13.41 -9.87 -8.25
C ASN A 2 12.07 -9.29 -8.71
N PRO A 3 11.57 -9.67 -9.90
CA PRO A 3 10.24 -9.26 -10.34
C PRO A 3 9.19 -9.80 -9.34
N LEU A 4 8.12 -9.02 -9.14
CA LEU A 4 6.98 -9.48 -8.35
C LEU A 4 6.30 -10.65 -9.04
N ARG A 5 5.78 -11.58 -8.25
CA ARG A 5 4.98 -12.68 -8.79
C ARG A 5 3.64 -12.13 -9.30
N THR A 6 3.12 -12.80 -10.30
CA THR A 6 1.73 -12.63 -10.74
C THR A 6 0.98 -13.91 -10.41
N VAL A 7 -0.22 -13.76 -9.85
CA VAL A 7 -1.12 -14.87 -9.51
C VAL A 7 -2.46 -14.67 -10.19
N ASN A 8 -3.15 -15.75 -10.54
CA ASN A 8 -4.50 -15.67 -11.09
C ASN A 8 -5.51 -15.83 -9.97
N VAL A 9 -6.44 -14.89 -9.85
CA VAL A 9 -7.47 -14.93 -8.82
C VAL A 9 -8.53 -15.96 -9.23
N ILE A 10 -8.70 -17.00 -8.41
CA ILE A 10 -9.60 -18.12 -8.72
C ILE A 10 -10.93 -18.05 -7.97
N ARG A 11 -10.95 -17.41 -6.79
CA ARG A 11 -12.15 -17.38 -5.95
C ARG A 11 -12.23 -16.14 -5.08
N TYR A 12 -13.36 -15.45 -5.15
CA TYR A 12 -13.73 -14.40 -4.19
C TYR A 12 -14.15 -15.05 -2.87
N VAL A 13 -13.55 -14.65 -1.76
CA VAL A 13 -13.84 -15.26 -0.45
C VAL A 13 -14.73 -14.35 0.39
N THR A 14 -14.28 -13.13 0.69
CA THR A 14 -15.07 -12.18 1.47
C THR A 14 -14.63 -10.74 1.23
N PRO A 15 -15.55 -9.77 1.16
CA PRO A 15 -15.20 -8.36 1.24
C PRO A 15 -14.62 -8.01 2.61
N LEU A 16 -13.68 -7.07 2.61
CA LEU A 16 -13.20 -6.34 3.78
C LEU A 16 -13.77 -4.92 3.68
N ARG A 17 -14.72 -4.59 4.55
CA ARG A 17 -15.40 -3.29 4.50
C ARG A 17 -14.51 -2.19 5.10
N GLU A 18 -13.64 -1.63 4.28
CA GLU A 18 -12.73 -0.53 4.63
C GLU A 18 -12.97 0.70 3.74
N GLY A 19 -13.89 1.57 4.18
CA GLY A 19 -14.18 2.84 3.52
C GLY A 19 -14.42 2.70 2.00
N GLY A 20 -13.90 3.65 1.22
CA GLY A 20 -14.08 3.71 -0.23
C GLY A 20 -13.17 2.79 -1.07
N SER A 21 -12.34 1.95 -0.44
CA SER A 21 -11.37 1.09 -1.15
C SER A 21 -11.84 -0.36 -1.34
N MET A 22 -12.83 -0.80 -0.55
CA MET A 22 -13.45 -2.14 -0.56
C MET A 22 -12.52 -3.30 -0.97
N PRO A 23 -11.41 -3.53 -0.26
CA PRO A 23 -10.56 -4.68 -0.51
C PRO A 23 -11.30 -5.99 -0.25
N ALA A 24 -10.76 -7.10 -0.74
CA ALA A 24 -11.35 -8.41 -0.48
C ALA A 24 -10.30 -9.49 -0.28
N ILE A 25 -10.65 -10.49 0.51
CA ILE A 25 -9.90 -11.74 0.55
C ILE A 25 -10.30 -12.57 -0.66
N ALA A 26 -9.30 -13.06 -1.38
CA ALA A 26 -9.49 -13.97 -2.50
C ALA A 26 -8.42 -15.07 -2.48
N GLU A 27 -8.76 -16.21 -3.06
CA GLU A 27 -7.83 -17.32 -3.30
C GLU A 27 -7.26 -17.20 -4.70
N ALA A 28 -5.96 -17.51 -4.84
CA ALA A 28 -5.28 -17.56 -6.12
C ALA A 28 -4.90 -18.99 -6.54
N ASP A 29 -4.45 -19.13 -7.78
CA ASP A 29 -4.06 -20.40 -8.41
C ASP A 29 -2.86 -21.11 -7.75
N ASP A 30 -2.10 -20.41 -6.92
CA ASP A 30 -1.03 -20.97 -6.09
C ASP A 30 -1.51 -21.55 -4.75
N GLY A 31 -2.83 -21.51 -4.48
CA GLY A 31 -3.46 -22.05 -3.28
C GLY A 31 -3.34 -21.16 -2.04
N PHE A 32 -2.84 -19.93 -2.17
CA PHE A 32 -2.78 -18.96 -1.07
C PHE A 32 -3.95 -17.97 -1.10
N LEU A 33 -4.17 -17.33 0.05
CA LEU A 33 -5.12 -16.25 0.22
C LEU A 33 -4.41 -14.90 0.15
N TYR A 34 -5.06 -13.94 -0.48
CA TYR A 34 -4.57 -12.58 -0.65
C TYR A 34 -5.65 -11.57 -0.31
N VAL A 35 -5.23 -10.43 0.24
CA VAL A 35 -6.03 -9.20 0.28
C VAL A 35 -5.79 -8.46 -1.02
N ILE A 36 -6.79 -8.43 -1.89
CA ILE A 36 -6.74 -7.75 -3.18
C ILE A 36 -7.16 -6.29 -3.01
N LYS A 37 -6.37 -5.40 -3.59
CA LYS A 37 -6.67 -3.99 -3.81
C LYS A 37 -7.06 -3.81 -5.27
N PHE A 38 -8.32 -3.44 -5.50
CA PHE A 38 -8.93 -3.41 -6.82
C PHE A 38 -8.60 -2.13 -7.58
N ARG A 39 -8.22 -2.25 -8.85
CA ARG A 39 -7.91 -1.10 -9.73
C ARG A 39 -9.15 -0.24 -10.04
N GLY A 40 -10.33 -0.87 -10.04
CA GLY A 40 -11.62 -0.20 -10.25
C GLY A 40 -12.21 0.43 -8.99
N ALA A 41 -11.50 0.37 -7.85
CA ALA A 41 -11.94 1.05 -6.63
C ALA A 41 -11.92 2.58 -6.80
N GLY A 42 -12.70 3.30 -5.99
CA GLY A 42 -12.84 4.77 -6.13
C GLY A 42 -11.52 5.56 -5.96
N GLN A 43 -10.52 4.97 -5.30
CA GLN A 43 -9.17 5.55 -5.17
C GLN A 43 -8.33 5.38 -6.45
N GLY A 44 -8.70 4.43 -7.30
CA GLY A 44 -8.09 4.17 -8.61
C GLY A 44 -6.67 3.61 -8.58
N ILE A 45 -6.09 3.51 -9.78
CA ILE A 45 -4.75 2.94 -10.02
C ILE A 45 -3.64 3.70 -9.27
N LYS A 46 -3.78 5.01 -9.05
CA LYS A 46 -2.79 5.81 -8.32
C LYS A 46 -2.57 5.31 -6.89
N ALA A 47 -3.61 4.79 -6.23
CA ALA A 47 -3.48 4.15 -4.93
C ALA A 47 -2.76 2.79 -5.00
N LEU A 48 -2.96 2.01 -6.08
CA LEU A 48 -2.19 0.78 -6.30
C LEU A 48 -0.70 1.06 -6.52
N ILE A 49 -0.38 2.12 -7.27
CA ILE A 49 0.99 2.58 -7.47
C ILE A 49 1.61 3.01 -6.13
N ALA A 50 0.88 3.77 -5.30
CA ALA A 50 1.34 4.17 -3.97
C ALA A 50 1.56 2.97 -3.04
N GLU A 51 0.65 1.98 -3.06
CA GLU A 51 0.78 0.73 -2.32
C GLU A 51 2.04 -0.04 -2.73
N LEU A 52 2.27 -0.19 -4.04
CA LEU A 52 3.44 -0.87 -4.60
C LEU A 52 4.73 -0.16 -4.21
N ILE A 53 4.84 1.15 -4.45
CA ILE A 53 6.04 1.93 -4.14
C ILE A 53 6.30 1.91 -2.63
N GLY A 54 5.29 2.22 -1.81
CA GLY A 54 5.43 2.28 -0.36
C GLY A 54 5.81 0.94 0.25
N GLY A 55 5.15 -0.13 -0.19
CA GLY A 55 5.42 -1.49 0.25
C GLY A 55 6.82 -1.98 -0.14
N GLU A 56 7.26 -1.76 -1.38
CA GLU A 56 8.59 -2.18 -1.81
C GLU A 56 9.72 -1.32 -1.21
N ILE A 57 9.49 -0.02 -0.95
CA ILE A 57 10.43 0.80 -0.17
C ILE A 57 10.53 0.25 1.27
N ALA A 58 9.41 -0.06 1.91
CA ALA A 58 9.40 -0.64 3.25
C ALA A 58 10.17 -1.97 3.29
N ARG A 59 9.93 -2.88 2.34
CA ARG A 59 10.67 -4.15 2.22
C ARG A 59 12.16 -3.94 1.97
N ALA A 60 12.53 -2.96 1.14
CA ALA A 60 13.92 -2.61 0.89
C ALA A 60 14.65 -2.09 2.14
N LEU A 61 13.93 -1.39 3.04
CA LEU A 61 14.41 -0.97 4.36
C LEU A 61 14.47 -2.10 5.40
N GLY A 62 14.02 -3.30 5.06
CA GLY A 62 13.96 -4.45 5.96
C GLY A 62 12.75 -4.45 6.89
N LEU A 63 11.76 -3.56 6.66
CA LEU A 63 10.49 -3.59 7.37
C LEU A 63 9.63 -4.74 6.83
N LYS A 64 8.83 -5.34 7.71
CA LYS A 64 7.97 -6.44 7.32
C LYS A 64 6.72 -5.91 6.64
N VAL A 65 6.48 -6.37 5.43
CA VAL A 65 5.26 -6.17 4.65
C VAL A 65 4.85 -7.55 4.16
N PRO A 66 3.56 -7.91 4.16
CA PRO A 66 3.13 -9.14 3.50
C PRO A 66 3.64 -9.18 2.05
N GLU A 67 3.83 -10.37 1.51
CA GLU A 67 4.29 -10.48 0.13
C GLU A 67 3.34 -9.74 -0.81
N ILE A 68 3.89 -8.83 -1.60
CA ILE A 68 3.17 -8.10 -2.64
C ILE A 68 3.23 -8.92 -3.93
N VAL A 69 2.08 -9.11 -4.55
CA VAL A 69 1.93 -9.79 -5.84
C VAL A 69 1.03 -8.98 -6.76
N PHE A 70 1.20 -9.16 -8.06
CA PHE A 70 0.16 -8.78 -9.01
C PHE A 70 -0.93 -9.85 -9.04
N ALA A 71 -2.18 -9.41 -9.09
CA ALA A 71 -3.34 -10.30 -9.09
C ALA A 71 -4.16 -10.10 -10.37
N GLN A 72 -4.16 -11.11 -11.23
CA GLN A 72 -4.93 -11.10 -12.47
C GLN A 72 -6.37 -11.50 -12.20
N LEU A 73 -7.31 -10.61 -12.49
CA LEU A 73 -8.75 -10.84 -12.37
C LEU A 73 -9.36 -11.14 -13.73
N ASP A 74 -10.11 -12.23 -13.83
CA ASP A 74 -10.83 -12.62 -15.05
C ASP A 74 -12.18 -11.89 -15.16
N GLU A 75 -12.67 -11.66 -16.38
CA GLU A 75 -13.95 -11.00 -16.64
C GLU A 75 -15.16 -11.79 -16.11
N ALA A 76 -15.00 -13.10 -15.93
CA ALA A 76 -16.01 -13.95 -15.32
C ALA A 76 -16.12 -13.77 -13.79
N PHE A 77 -15.13 -13.11 -13.18
CA PHE A 77 -15.08 -12.94 -11.74
C PHE A 77 -16.13 -11.95 -11.24
N GLY A 78 -16.78 -12.27 -10.12
CA GLY A 78 -17.84 -11.44 -9.55
C GLY A 78 -19.22 -11.56 -10.20
N ARG A 79 -19.39 -12.36 -11.27
CA ARG A 79 -20.71 -12.58 -11.91
C ARG A 79 -21.77 -13.20 -11.00
N THR A 80 -21.34 -13.89 -9.94
CA THR A 80 -22.21 -14.53 -8.95
C THR A 80 -22.32 -13.74 -7.65
N GLU A 81 -21.66 -12.58 -7.56
CA GLU A 81 -21.82 -11.67 -6.43
C GLU A 81 -23.22 -11.04 -6.47
N ASN A 82 -23.90 -11.06 -5.32
CA ASN A 82 -25.27 -10.57 -5.19
C ASN A 82 -25.31 -9.08 -4.89
N ASP A 83 -24.23 -8.54 -4.32
CA ASP A 83 -24.09 -7.11 -4.05
C ASP A 83 -23.73 -6.36 -5.35
N GLU A 84 -24.62 -5.49 -5.83
CA GLU A 84 -24.45 -4.75 -7.08
C GLU A 84 -23.21 -3.84 -7.05
N GLU A 85 -22.89 -3.23 -5.89
CA GLU A 85 -21.75 -2.34 -5.75
C GLU A 85 -20.42 -3.12 -5.88
N ILE A 86 -20.35 -4.30 -5.25
CA ILE A 86 -19.20 -5.19 -5.36
C ILE A 86 -19.11 -5.76 -6.78
N GLN A 87 -20.24 -6.13 -7.40
CA GLN A 87 -20.25 -6.65 -8.76
C GLN A 87 -19.68 -5.63 -9.75
N ASP A 88 -20.09 -4.36 -9.67
CA ASP A 88 -19.60 -3.30 -10.54
C ASP A 88 -18.12 -2.97 -10.28
N LEU A 89 -17.69 -2.99 -9.02
CA LEU A 89 -16.26 -2.92 -8.65
C LEU A 89 -15.45 -4.02 -9.33
N LEU A 90 -15.91 -5.28 -9.25
CA LEU A 90 -15.19 -6.42 -9.83
C LEU A 90 -15.14 -6.35 -11.35
N LYS A 91 -16.24 -5.96 -12.02
CA LYS A 91 -16.25 -5.72 -13.47
C LYS A 91 -15.21 -4.66 -13.87
N ALA A 92 -15.22 -3.51 -13.19
CA ALA A 92 -14.25 -2.43 -13.41
C ALA A 92 -12.80 -2.84 -13.11
N SER A 93 -12.62 -3.93 -12.36
CA SER A 93 -11.32 -4.43 -11.92
C SER A 93 -10.81 -5.64 -12.71
N THR A 94 -11.52 -6.09 -13.75
CA THR A 94 -11.02 -7.12 -14.68
C THR A 94 -9.65 -6.73 -15.21
N GLY A 95 -8.61 -7.55 -15.08
CA GLY A 95 -7.24 -7.17 -15.44
C GLY A 95 -6.25 -7.27 -14.28
N LEU A 96 -5.12 -6.56 -14.38
CA LEU A 96 -4.08 -6.57 -13.37
C LEU A 96 -4.43 -5.67 -12.18
N ASN A 97 -4.44 -6.26 -10.99
CA ASN A 97 -4.64 -5.60 -9.70
C ASN A 97 -3.40 -5.82 -8.82
N LEU A 98 -3.40 -5.24 -7.62
CA LEU A 98 -2.37 -5.49 -6.62
C LEU A 98 -2.96 -6.32 -5.48
N ALA A 99 -2.16 -7.23 -4.90
CA ALA A 99 -2.58 -7.97 -3.73
C ALA A 99 -1.44 -8.19 -2.74
N LEU A 100 -1.81 -8.34 -1.47
CA LEU A 100 -0.90 -8.63 -0.37
C LEU A 100 -1.27 -9.99 0.22
N HIS A 101 -0.27 -10.80 0.54
CA HIS A 101 -0.50 -12.10 1.18
C HIS A 101 -1.34 -11.94 2.46
N TYR A 102 -2.39 -12.76 2.59
CA TYR A 102 -3.27 -12.69 3.76
C TYR A 102 -2.60 -13.36 4.96
N LEU A 103 -2.24 -12.57 5.97
CA LEU A 103 -1.61 -13.07 7.20
C LEU A 103 -2.65 -13.66 8.15
N SER A 104 -2.94 -14.96 7.98
CA SER A 104 -3.93 -15.65 8.81
C SER A 104 -3.57 -15.60 10.30
N GLY A 105 -4.55 -15.21 11.12
CA GLY A 105 -4.38 -15.07 12.57
C GLY A 105 -3.65 -13.80 13.01
N ALA A 106 -3.33 -12.89 12.09
CA ALA A 106 -2.84 -11.57 12.45
C ALA A 106 -3.94 -10.74 13.14
N ILE A 107 -3.53 -9.86 14.05
CA ILE A 107 -4.42 -8.91 14.73
C ILE A 107 -3.95 -7.48 14.49
N THR A 108 -4.84 -6.51 14.54
CA THR A 108 -4.47 -5.09 14.43
C THR A 108 -3.57 -4.68 15.59
N PHE A 109 -2.51 -3.94 15.29
CA PHE A 109 -1.67 -3.32 16.31
C PHE A 109 -2.46 -2.26 17.08
N ASP A 110 -2.40 -2.35 18.42
CA ASP A 110 -3.00 -1.39 19.34
C ASP A 110 -1.91 -0.74 20.20
N ALA A 111 -1.72 0.58 20.00
CA ALA A 111 -0.72 1.40 20.69
C ALA A 111 -1.06 1.72 22.16
N VAL A 112 -2.24 1.34 22.64
CA VAL A 112 -2.63 1.46 24.06
C VAL A 112 -2.03 0.30 24.86
N VAL A 113 -1.97 -0.89 24.29
CA VAL A 113 -1.54 -2.12 24.99
C VAL A 113 -0.20 -2.67 24.50
N THR A 114 0.28 -2.23 23.32
CA THR A 114 1.55 -2.66 22.74
C THR A 114 2.54 -1.51 22.70
N THR A 115 3.73 -1.73 23.26
CA THR A 115 4.85 -0.78 23.15
C THR A 115 5.83 -1.28 22.08
N PRO A 116 5.98 -0.57 20.95
CA PRO A 116 6.94 -0.96 19.92
C PRO A 116 8.37 -0.64 20.38
N ASP A 117 9.34 -1.31 19.76
CA ASP A 117 10.75 -0.93 19.87
C ASP A 117 10.97 0.50 19.29
N ASN A 118 11.78 1.31 19.98
CA ASN A 118 11.99 2.71 19.61
C ASN A 118 12.68 2.86 18.25
N HIS A 119 13.59 1.95 17.91
CA HIS A 119 14.29 1.99 16.64
C HIS A 119 13.33 1.65 15.49
N LEU A 120 12.56 0.57 15.65
CA LEU A 120 11.53 0.17 14.67
C LEU A 120 10.47 1.27 14.48
N ALA A 121 9.95 1.84 15.58
CA ALA A 121 9.02 2.96 15.53
C ALA A 121 9.62 4.17 14.79
N SER A 122 10.90 4.45 15.00
CA SER A 122 11.61 5.53 14.30
C SER A 122 11.76 5.24 12.81
N GLN A 123 12.04 3.99 12.41
CA GLN A 123 12.13 3.61 11.01
C GLN A 123 10.78 3.75 10.30
N ILE A 124 9.68 3.35 10.95
CA ILE A 124 8.32 3.45 10.39
C ILE A 124 7.91 4.93 10.25
N VAL A 125 8.09 5.74 11.29
CA VAL A 125 7.78 7.19 11.23
C VAL A 125 8.63 7.90 10.18
N TRP A 126 9.91 7.53 10.05
CA TRP A 126 10.77 8.07 9.00
C TRP A 126 10.28 7.68 7.61
N LEU A 127 9.88 6.42 7.40
CA LEU A 127 9.32 5.94 6.13
C LEU A 127 8.05 6.71 5.77
N ASP A 128 7.09 6.81 6.69
CA ASP A 128 5.83 7.50 6.41
C ASP A 128 6.03 9.02 6.23
N SER A 129 7.08 9.59 6.81
CA SER A 129 7.49 10.97 6.51
C SER A 129 8.00 11.12 5.08
N LEU A 130 8.84 10.19 4.62
CA LEU A 130 9.37 10.17 3.25
C LEU A 130 8.24 9.97 2.23
N LEU A 131 7.33 9.05 2.51
CA LEU A 131 6.22 8.71 1.64
C LEU A 131 5.04 9.68 1.75
N MET A 132 5.09 10.64 2.68
CA MET A 132 3.95 11.52 3.02
C MET A 132 2.67 10.72 3.32
N ASN A 133 2.79 9.58 4.02
CA ASN A 133 1.68 8.70 4.34
C ASN A 133 0.84 9.27 5.49
N MET A 134 -0.39 9.67 5.19
CA MET A 134 -1.29 10.33 6.14
C MET A 134 -2.21 9.38 6.90
N ASP A 135 -2.27 8.10 6.53
CA ASP A 135 -3.29 7.18 7.05
C ASP A 135 -2.81 6.32 8.23
N ARG A 136 -1.52 6.36 8.60
CA ARG A 136 -0.97 5.59 9.74
C ARG A 136 -1.21 6.26 11.10
N THR A 137 -2.47 6.36 11.49
CA THR A 137 -2.93 7.10 12.68
C THR A 137 -3.37 6.19 13.82
N ALA A 138 -3.67 6.76 14.99
CA ALA A 138 -4.20 5.98 16.12
C ALA A 138 -5.62 5.41 15.85
N ARG A 139 -6.36 5.95 14.87
CA ARG A 139 -7.69 5.45 14.49
C ARG A 139 -7.61 4.30 13.50
N ASN A 140 -6.68 4.42 12.54
CA ASN A 140 -6.37 3.39 11.58
C ASN A 140 -4.86 3.14 11.59
N THR A 141 -4.41 2.08 12.27
CA THR A 141 -2.96 1.89 12.44
C THR A 141 -2.31 1.32 11.19
N ASN A 142 -3.06 0.65 10.31
CA ASN A 142 -2.54 -0.06 9.14
C ASN A 142 -1.30 -0.92 9.46
N ILE A 143 -1.23 -1.46 10.69
CA ILE A 143 -0.15 -2.31 11.18
C ILE A 143 -0.78 -3.54 11.81
N LEU A 144 -0.24 -4.71 11.46
CA LEU A 144 -0.63 -5.98 12.01
C LEU A 144 0.43 -6.50 12.98
N LEU A 145 -0.01 -7.19 14.02
CA LEU A 145 0.80 -8.08 14.84
C LEU A 145 0.58 -9.51 14.34
N TRP A 146 1.63 -10.11 13.79
CA TRP A 146 1.62 -11.49 13.31
C TRP A 146 2.86 -12.22 13.82
N HIS A 147 2.65 -13.36 14.49
CA HIS A 147 3.71 -14.11 15.19
C HIS A 147 4.59 -13.24 16.11
N LYS A 148 3.98 -12.27 16.82
CA LYS A 148 4.64 -11.30 17.72
C LYS A 148 5.55 -10.28 17.04
N GLU A 149 5.43 -10.13 15.73
CA GLU A 149 6.19 -9.14 14.95
C GLU A 149 5.23 -8.13 14.31
N LEU A 150 5.70 -6.91 14.09
CA LEU A 150 4.92 -5.86 13.43
C LEU A 150 5.07 -5.99 11.92
N TRP A 151 3.95 -5.94 11.22
CA TRP A 151 3.84 -5.99 9.76
C TRP A 151 3.08 -4.76 9.27
N LEU A 152 3.67 -4.02 8.35
CA LEU A 152 3.03 -2.86 7.74
C LEU A 152 2.09 -3.33 6.63
N ILE A 153 0.92 -2.74 6.59
CA ILE A 153 -0.03 -2.85 5.48
C ILE A 153 -0.44 -1.44 5.05
N ASP A 154 -1.13 -1.37 3.91
CA ASP A 154 -1.87 -0.21 3.41
C ASP A 154 -1.05 1.09 3.33
N HIS A 155 -0.26 1.19 2.26
CA HIS A 155 0.42 2.40 1.80
C HIS A 155 -0.35 3.10 0.67
N GLY A 156 -1.57 2.66 0.33
CA GLY A 156 -2.36 3.22 -0.77
C GLY A 156 -2.71 4.71 -0.61
N ALA A 157 -2.69 5.23 0.61
CA ALA A 157 -2.88 6.66 0.93
C ALA A 157 -1.57 7.47 1.00
N ALA A 158 -0.43 6.85 0.67
CA ALA A 158 0.86 7.53 0.55
C ALA A 158 1.00 8.28 -0.77
N LEU A 159 2.03 9.13 -0.86
CA LEU A 159 2.37 9.90 -2.06
C LEU A 159 1.22 10.77 -2.59
N TYR A 160 0.32 11.22 -1.69
CA TYR A 160 -0.92 11.91 -2.06
C TYR A 160 -0.71 13.19 -2.90
N PHE A 161 0.52 13.72 -2.97
CA PHE A 161 0.90 14.79 -3.89
C PHE A 161 0.69 14.42 -5.37
N HIS A 162 0.57 13.13 -5.72
CA HIS A 162 0.21 12.70 -7.09
C HIS A 162 -1.20 13.12 -7.52
N HIS A 163 -2.04 13.60 -6.59
CA HIS A 163 -3.35 14.19 -6.86
C HIS A 163 -3.29 15.71 -7.02
N ALA A 164 -2.10 16.32 -6.89
CA ALA A 164 -1.90 17.77 -6.99
C ALA A 164 -1.88 18.33 -8.42
N GLY A 165 -1.95 17.46 -9.44
CA GLY A 165 -1.79 17.85 -10.84
C GLY A 165 -0.43 18.51 -11.09
N LYS A 166 -0.40 19.62 -11.84
CA LYS A 166 0.82 20.31 -12.28
C LYS A 166 1.74 20.84 -11.15
N LYS A 167 1.28 20.85 -9.89
CA LYS A 167 2.06 21.32 -8.73
C LYS A 167 2.68 20.19 -7.90
N TRP A 168 2.66 18.96 -8.40
CA TRP A 168 3.14 17.79 -7.66
C TRP A 168 4.61 17.94 -7.22
N GLU A 169 5.49 18.53 -8.05
CA GLU A 169 6.91 18.75 -7.70
C GLU A 169 7.08 19.66 -6.49
N GLU A 170 6.37 20.79 -6.47
CA GLU A 170 6.38 21.70 -5.34
C GLU A 170 5.82 21.05 -4.08
N GLN A 171 4.80 20.21 -4.21
CA GLN A 171 4.19 19.51 -3.09
C GLN A 171 5.09 18.42 -2.51
N ALA A 172 5.81 17.68 -3.35
CA ALA A 172 6.73 16.64 -2.94
C ALA A 172 7.92 17.17 -2.10
N LEU A 173 8.25 18.46 -2.23
CA LEU A 173 9.32 19.10 -1.46
C LEU A 173 8.85 19.79 -0.17
N ARG A 174 7.53 19.84 0.09
CA ARG A 174 7.00 20.50 1.30
C ARG A 174 7.18 19.63 2.53
N SER A 175 7.23 20.29 3.68
CA SER A 175 7.11 19.59 4.95
C SER A 175 5.78 18.84 5.01
N PHE A 176 5.79 17.68 5.69
CA PHE A 176 4.63 16.84 5.90
C PHE A 176 4.09 17.01 7.33
N PRO A 177 3.23 18.02 7.60
CA PRO A 177 2.78 18.32 8.97
C PRO A 177 1.84 17.27 9.56
N LEU A 178 1.19 16.45 8.73
CA LEU A 178 0.26 15.40 9.19
C LEU A 178 0.97 14.26 9.92
N ILE A 179 2.30 14.16 9.82
CA ILE A 179 3.08 13.19 10.61
C ILE A 179 2.86 13.33 12.11
N LYS A 180 2.44 14.51 12.58
CA LYS A 180 2.10 14.77 13.99
C LYS A 180 1.02 13.80 14.54
N ASP A 181 0.17 13.28 13.66
CA ASP A 181 -0.96 12.41 14.00
C ASP A 181 -0.58 10.91 13.92
N HIS A 182 0.69 10.60 13.60
CA HIS A 182 1.18 9.24 13.41
C HIS A 182 1.18 8.43 14.72
N VAL A 183 0.63 7.22 14.68
CA VAL A 183 0.39 6.39 15.88
C VAL A 183 1.65 6.08 16.71
N MET A 184 2.80 5.90 16.05
CA MET A 184 4.07 5.60 16.70
C MET A 184 4.93 6.83 17.03
N LEU A 185 4.50 8.06 16.74
CA LEU A 185 5.37 9.24 16.84
C LEU A 185 6.00 9.41 18.23
N LYS A 186 5.24 9.13 19.29
CA LYS A 186 5.73 9.19 20.69
C LYS A 186 6.86 8.22 21.02
N TYR A 187 7.04 7.15 20.25
CA TYR A 187 8.09 6.14 20.43
C TYR A 187 9.29 6.37 19.50
N ALA A 188 9.17 7.27 18.52
CA ALA A 188 10.17 7.51 17.48
C ALA A 188 11.32 8.40 17.97
N THR A 189 12.07 7.95 18.97
CA THR A 189 13.16 8.72 19.59
C THR A 189 14.49 8.65 18.83
N GLU A 190 14.60 7.79 17.81
CA GLU A 190 15.84 7.50 17.08
C GLU A 190 15.79 7.93 15.59
N ILE A 191 14.95 8.92 15.25
CA ILE A 191 14.74 9.37 13.85
C ILE A 191 16.04 9.71 13.12
N LYS A 192 17.01 10.38 13.76
CA LYS A 192 18.29 10.72 13.13
C LYS A 192 19.09 9.47 12.75
N LYS A 193 19.08 8.46 13.61
CA LYS A 193 19.76 7.19 13.36
C LYS A 193 19.06 6.39 12.26
N ALA A 194 17.73 6.42 12.23
CA ALA A 194 16.95 5.86 11.12
C ALA A 194 17.28 6.57 9.80
N ASP A 195 17.37 7.90 9.79
CA ASP A 195 17.73 8.69 8.60
C ASP A 195 19.11 8.31 8.04
N GLU A 196 20.13 8.27 8.90
CA GLU A 196 21.50 7.90 8.51
C GLU A 196 21.59 6.46 7.96
N ALA A 197 20.82 5.53 8.52
CA ALA A 197 20.79 4.14 8.07
C ALA A 197 20.01 3.99 6.76
N ASN A 198 18.81 4.54 6.69
CA ASN A 198 17.88 4.36 5.58
C ASN A 198 18.38 5.04 4.30
N LYS A 199 19.04 6.21 4.39
CA LYS A 199 19.66 6.87 3.22
C LYS A 199 20.78 6.07 2.56
N LYS A 200 21.46 5.19 3.30
CA LYS A 200 22.48 4.29 2.74
C LYS A 200 21.84 3.13 1.96
N ILE A 201 20.58 2.81 2.28
CA ILE A 201 19.82 1.73 1.65
C ILE A 201 19.07 2.28 0.42
N LEU A 202 18.34 3.39 0.58
CA LEU A 202 17.52 4.00 -0.47
C LEU A 202 18.36 4.94 -1.36
N THR A 203 19.22 4.33 -2.18
CA THR A 203 19.94 5.06 -3.22
C THR A 203 19.03 5.37 -4.41
N PRO A 204 19.38 6.35 -5.27
CA PRO A 204 18.61 6.64 -6.49
C PRO A 204 18.37 5.40 -7.35
N GLU A 205 19.37 4.54 -7.51
CA GLU A 205 19.28 3.31 -8.31
C GLU A 205 18.29 2.32 -7.72
N ARG A 206 18.20 2.26 -6.38
CA ARG A 206 17.22 1.40 -5.72
C ARG A 206 15.80 1.94 -5.85
N ILE A 207 15.62 3.26 -5.79
CA ILE A 207 14.33 3.91 -6.04
C ILE A 207 13.89 3.67 -7.48
N GLU A 208 14.78 3.87 -8.46
CA GLU A 208 14.50 3.61 -9.88
C GLU A 208 14.13 2.14 -10.14
N ALA A 209 14.82 1.20 -9.48
CA ALA A 209 14.48 -0.21 -9.56
C ALA A 209 13.11 -0.56 -8.96
N ILE A 210 12.63 0.17 -7.94
CA ILE A 210 11.27 0.01 -7.39
C ILE A 210 10.25 0.59 -8.35
N ILE A 211 10.49 1.80 -8.87
CA ILE A 211 9.60 2.46 -9.84
C ILE A 211 9.44 1.61 -11.10
N SER A 212 10.52 0.94 -11.52
CA SER A 212 10.52 0.03 -12.68
C SER A 212 9.66 -1.23 -12.50
N LEU A 213 9.11 -1.48 -11.31
CA LEU A 213 8.13 -2.55 -11.08
C LEU A 213 6.71 -2.14 -11.49
N ILE A 214 6.43 -0.84 -11.65
CA ILE A 214 5.10 -0.34 -11.99
C ILE A 214 4.74 -0.81 -13.41
N PRO A 215 3.61 -1.50 -13.60
CA PRO A 215 3.16 -1.93 -14.93
C PRO A 215 2.87 -0.73 -15.85
N ASP A 216 3.32 -0.81 -17.11
CA ASP A 216 3.07 0.25 -18.10
C ASP A 216 1.56 0.52 -18.29
N GLU A 217 0.73 -0.52 -18.20
CA GLU A 217 -0.73 -0.38 -18.31
C GLU A 217 -1.35 0.48 -17.19
N TRP A 218 -0.68 0.64 -16.05
CA TRP A 218 -1.12 1.52 -14.97
C TRP A 218 -0.74 2.99 -15.20
N LEU A 219 0.15 3.26 -16.15
CA LEU A 219 0.61 4.60 -16.51
C LEU A 219 -0.16 5.19 -17.71
N ALA A 220 -0.81 4.34 -18.50
CA ALA A 220 -1.47 4.73 -19.75
C ALA A 220 -2.69 5.65 -19.59
N ASP A 221 -3.29 5.72 -18.40
CA ASP A 221 -4.54 6.46 -18.14
C ASP A 221 -4.35 7.95 -17.77
N ASP A 222 -3.12 8.47 -17.64
CA ASP A 222 -2.90 9.87 -17.21
C ASP A 222 -3.11 10.91 -18.35
N HIS A 223 -3.68 10.50 -19.50
CA HIS A 223 -4.00 11.39 -20.62
C HIS A 223 -5.16 12.37 -20.36
N THR A 224 -5.77 12.37 -19.16
CA THR A 224 -6.93 13.23 -18.85
C THR A 224 -6.60 14.61 -18.27
N TYR A 225 -5.33 15.03 -18.17
CA TYR A 225 -4.97 16.37 -17.66
C TYR A 225 -4.55 17.39 -18.72
N ASP A 226 -4.66 17.06 -20.01
CA ASP A 226 -4.35 17.96 -21.12
C ASP A 226 -5.59 18.59 -21.78
N SER A 227 -6.69 18.75 -21.03
CA SER A 227 -7.81 19.59 -21.47
C SER A 227 -8.36 20.46 -20.35
N THR A 228 -7.82 21.67 -20.24
CA THR A 228 -8.56 22.94 -20.46
C THR A 228 -7.60 24.10 -20.23
N ASP A 229 -7.50 24.96 -21.24
CA ASP A 229 -6.90 26.31 -21.20
C ASP A 229 -7.51 27.20 -20.10
#